data_AF-A0A951ILS7-F1
#
_entry.id   AF-A0A951ILS7-F1
#
_cell.length_a   1.000
_cell.length_b   1.000
_cell.length_c   1.000
_cell.angle_alpha   90.00
_cell.angle_beta   90.00
_cell.angle_gamma   90.00
#
_symmetry.space_group_name_H-M   'P 1'
#
loop_
_entity.id
_entity.type
_entity.pdbx_description
1 polymer ?
#
loop_
_entity_poly.entity_id
_entity_poly.type
_entity_poly.pdbx_seq_one_letter_code
_entity_poly.pdbx_strand_id
1 'polypeptide(L)'
;MIRKLSILVLSMAAQAPAFAMDAAQSEAKQVIALQNGEKLYVFKDGLMAKESKFGRAIHLSKGEVVHTADGKSITTMGNEVARLFSLLNKGHHN
;
A
#
# COMPACT_ATOMS: atom_id res chain seq x y z
N MET A 1 14.84 25.08 -45.39
CA MET A 1 15.32 23.68 -45.33
C MET A 1 15.09 23.18 -43.91
N ILE A 2 14.20 22.20 -43.72
CA ILE A 2 13.78 21.69 -42.40
C ILE A 2 14.76 20.61 -41.92
N ARG A 3 15.43 20.83 -40.78
CA ARG A 3 16.22 19.79 -40.08
C ARG A 3 15.26 18.92 -39.27
N LYS A 4 15.18 17.64 -39.62
CA LYS A 4 14.42 16.62 -38.87
C LYS A 4 15.19 16.29 -37.60
N LEU A 5 14.56 16.50 -36.45
CA LEU A 5 15.07 16.10 -35.13
C LEU A 5 14.47 14.74 -34.80
N SER A 6 15.28 13.69 -34.78
CA SER A 6 14.85 12.35 -34.40
C SER A 6 14.70 12.29 -32.87
N ILE A 7 13.48 12.10 -32.39
CA ILE A 7 13.18 11.93 -30.96
C ILE A 7 13.38 10.45 -30.61
N LEU A 8 14.39 10.16 -29.80
CA LEU A 8 14.60 8.86 -29.17
C LEU A 8 13.63 8.75 -27.98
N VAL A 9 12.58 7.95 -28.13
CA VAL A 9 11.65 7.65 -27.03
C VAL A 9 12.31 6.60 -26.14
N LEU A 10 12.86 7.03 -25.01
CA LEU A 10 13.33 6.13 -23.96
C LEU A 10 12.12 5.61 -23.19
N SER A 11 11.59 4.45 -23.59
CA SER A 11 10.55 3.75 -22.85
C SER A 11 11.10 3.29 -21.51
N MET A 12 10.82 4.06 -20.46
CA MET A 12 11.13 3.74 -19.08
C MET A 12 10.28 2.55 -18.65
N ALA A 13 10.75 1.33 -18.89
CA ALA A 13 10.17 0.14 -18.27
C ALA A 13 10.41 0.28 -16.76
N ALA A 14 9.36 0.58 -16.01
CA ALA A 14 9.38 0.60 -14.56
C ALA A 14 9.66 -0.83 -14.07
N GLN A 15 10.93 -1.14 -13.87
CA GLN A 15 11.39 -2.35 -13.21
C GLN A 15 10.99 -2.20 -11.73
N ALA A 16 9.77 -2.60 -11.38
CA ALA A 16 9.38 -2.71 -9.98
C ALA A 16 10.34 -3.71 -9.33
N PRO A 17 11.00 -3.37 -8.20
CA PRO A 17 11.89 -4.31 -7.55
C PRO A 17 11.09 -5.56 -7.17
N ALA A 18 11.69 -6.73 -7.36
CA ALA A 18 11.14 -8.00 -6.88
C ALA A 18 11.27 -8.07 -5.35
N PHE A 19 10.55 -7.19 -4.64
CA PHE A 19 10.34 -7.35 -3.22
C PHE A 19 9.52 -8.62 -3.03
N ALA A 20 9.88 -9.44 -2.04
CA ALA A 20 9.02 -10.52 -1.59
C ALA A 20 7.63 -9.92 -1.32
N MET A 21 6.67 -10.22 -2.18
CA MET A 21 5.30 -9.75 -2.03
C MET A 21 4.72 -10.48 -0.83
N ASP A 22 4.74 -9.81 0.31
CA ASP A 22 4.12 -10.30 1.53
C ASP A 22 2.63 -10.59 1.29
N ALA A 23 2.08 -11.63 1.94
CA ALA A 23 0.72 -12.09 1.72
C ALA A 23 -0.32 -10.96 1.91
N ALA A 24 -0.06 -10.00 2.80
CA ALA A 24 -0.92 -8.84 2.97
C ALA A 24 -0.95 -7.92 1.74
N GLN A 25 0.19 -7.72 1.09
CA GLN A 25 0.29 -6.90 -0.13
C GLN A 25 -0.39 -7.59 -1.31
N SER A 26 -0.30 -8.92 -1.40
CA SER A 26 -0.93 -9.69 -2.48
C SER A 26 -2.46 -9.70 -2.39
N GLU A 27 -3.02 -9.68 -1.18
CA GLU A 27 -4.47 -9.64 -0.97
C GLU A 27 -5.07 -8.24 -1.03
N ALA A 28 -4.24 -7.21 -0.79
CA ALA A 28 -4.67 -5.82 -0.90
C ALA A 28 -4.88 -5.42 -2.36
N LYS A 29 -5.93 -4.63 -2.59
CA LYS A 29 -6.10 -3.88 -3.83
C LYS A 29 -5.08 -2.76 -3.92
N GLN A 30 -4.78 -2.14 -2.78
CA GLN A 30 -3.81 -1.06 -2.69
C GLN A 30 -3.19 -1.02 -1.29
N VAL A 31 -1.90 -0.71 -1.23
CA VAL A 31 -1.21 -0.40 0.02
C VAL A 31 -0.77 1.05 -0.04
N ILE A 32 -1.16 1.83 0.97
CA ILE A 32 -0.92 3.27 1.04
C ILE A 32 0.03 3.54 2.21
N ALA A 33 1.15 4.19 1.94
CA ALA A 33 2.04 4.66 2.99
C ALA A 33 1.36 5.81 3.76
N LEU A 34 1.29 5.67 5.07
CA LEU A 34 0.79 6.68 5.98
C LEU A 34 1.94 7.49 6.58
N GLN A 35 1.60 8.59 7.24
CA GLN A 35 2.53 9.31 8.09
C GLN A 35 3.12 8.38 9.17
N ASN A 36 4.30 8.72 9.67
CA ASN A 36 5.01 7.97 10.72
C ASN A 36 5.46 6.55 10.36
N GLY A 37 5.44 6.19 9.07
CA GLY A 37 5.91 4.89 8.57
C GLY A 37 4.88 3.75 8.70
N GLU A 38 3.63 4.08 9.01
CA GLU A 38 2.52 3.12 9.01
C GLU A 38 2.04 2.82 7.57
N LYS A 39 1.23 1.77 7.40
CA LYS A 39 0.63 1.43 6.12
C LYS A 39 -0.87 1.18 6.28
N LEU A 40 -1.64 1.68 5.32
CA LEU A 40 -3.05 1.38 5.17
C LEU A 40 -3.23 0.38 4.02
N TYR A 41 -3.81 -0.77 4.33
CA TYR A 41 -4.19 -1.78 3.36
C TYR A 41 -5.64 -1.55 2.98
N VAL A 42 -5.89 -1.31 1.70
CA VAL A 42 -7.23 -1.23 1.11
C VAL A 42 -7.49 -2.53 0.38
N PHE A 43 -8.50 -3.26 0.81
CA PHE A 43 -8.84 -4.56 0.27
C PHE A 43 -9.81 -4.47 -0.91
N LYS A 44 -10.00 -5.58 -1.64
CA LYS A 44 -10.85 -5.64 -2.83
C LYS A 44 -12.33 -5.32 -2.56
N ASP A 45 -12.78 -5.62 -1.35
CA ASP A 45 -14.12 -5.31 -0.81
C ASP A 45 -14.26 -3.85 -0.33
N GLY A 46 -13.17 -3.07 -0.35
CA GLY A 46 -13.12 -1.68 0.12
C GLY A 46 -12.92 -1.54 1.63
N LEU A 47 -12.86 -2.64 2.38
CA LEU A 47 -12.53 -2.61 3.80
C LEU A 47 -11.03 -2.35 3.99
N MET A 48 -10.68 -1.81 5.15
CA MET A 48 -9.33 -1.33 5.41
C MET A 48 -8.74 -1.90 6.70
N ALA A 49 -7.42 -2.07 6.71
CA ALA A 49 -6.64 -2.40 7.89
C ALA A 49 -5.36 -1.56 7.95
N LYS A 50 -4.83 -1.36 9.16
CA LYS A 50 -3.65 -0.54 9.40
C LYS A 50 -2.52 -1.37 9.99
N GLU A 51 -1.33 -1.25 9.42
CA GLU A 51 -0.08 -1.82 9.92
C GLU A 51 0.76 -0.70 10.54
N SER A 52 1.25 -0.92 11.75
CA SER A 52 2.22 -0.04 12.39
C SER A 52 3.56 -0.07 11.66
N LYS A 53 4.40 0.95 11.88
CA LYS A 53 5.79 0.99 11.39
C LYS A 53 6.67 -0.21 11.77
N PHE A 54 6.20 -1.04 12.71
CA PHE A 54 6.89 -2.24 13.19
C PHE A 54 6.35 -3.54 12.59
N GLY A 55 5.52 -3.48 11.54
CA GLY A 55 4.99 -4.68 10.88
C GLY A 55 3.88 -5.40 11.66
N ARG A 56 3.18 -4.68 12.55
CA ARG A 56 2.07 -5.25 13.34
C ARG A 56 0.74 -4.66 12.91
N ALA A 57 -0.27 -5.50 12.72
CA ALA A 57 -1.65 -5.06 12.56
C ALA A 57 -2.11 -4.30 13.81
N ILE A 58 -2.62 -3.09 13.63
CA ILE A 58 -3.11 -2.23 14.71
C ILE A 58 -4.56 -1.83 14.45
N HIS A 59 -5.28 -1.56 15.52
CA HIS A 59 -6.67 -1.15 15.46
C HIS A 59 -6.85 0.06 14.53
N LEU A 60 -7.87 -0.01 13.67
CA LEU A 60 -8.29 1.07 12.80
C LEU A 60 -9.75 1.38 13.13
N SER A 61 -10.04 2.58 13.63
CA SER A 61 -11.41 2.97 13.90
C SER A 61 -12.12 3.28 12.58
N LYS A 62 -13.38 2.82 12.44
CA LYS A 62 -14.20 3.16 11.26
C LYS A 62 -14.50 4.66 11.26
N GLY A 63 -14.24 5.34 10.16
CA GLY A 63 -14.42 6.80 10.07
C GLY A 63 -13.26 7.61 10.65
N GLU A 64 -12.20 6.96 11.14
CA GLU A 64 -10.94 7.62 11.49
C GLU A 64 -10.36 8.30 10.26
N VAL A 65 -9.83 9.51 10.42
CA VAL A 65 -9.07 10.18 9.37
C VAL A 65 -7.61 9.86 9.57
N VAL A 66 -7.01 9.18 8.60
CA VAL A 66 -5.57 8.91 8.56
C VAL A 66 -4.91 9.80 7.52
N HIS A 67 -3.65 10.13 7.75
CA HIS A 67 -2.87 10.97 6.84
C HIS A 67 -1.85 10.13 6.10
N THR A 68 -1.81 10.29 4.79
CA THR A 68 -0.84 9.65 3.90
C THR A 68 0.54 10.31 4.02
N ALA A 69 1.59 9.61 3.59
CA ALA A 69 2.95 10.15 3.58
C ALA A 69 3.08 11.42 2.71
N ASP A 70 2.23 11.58 1.68
CA ASP A 70 2.14 12.78 0.83
C ASP A 70 1.19 13.86 1.38
N GLY A 71 0.69 13.71 2.61
CA GLY A 71 -0.09 14.74 3.32
C GLY A 71 -1.58 14.78 2.98
N LYS A 72 -2.10 13.82 2.21
CA LYS A 72 -3.54 13.68 1.95
C LYS A 72 -4.24 13.01 3.13
N SER A 73 -5.53 13.26 3.26
CA SER A 73 -6.36 12.65 4.29
C SER A 73 -7.26 11.58 3.67
N ILE A 74 -7.40 10.45 4.37
CA ILE A 74 -8.28 9.34 4.00
C ILE A 74 -9.20 9.05 5.18
N THR A 75 -10.52 9.07 4.93
CA THR A 75 -11.49 8.55 5.89
C THR A 75 -11.58 7.03 5.74
N THR A 76 -11.33 6.32 6.83
CA THR A 76 -11.22 4.86 6.83
C THR A 76 -12.58 4.17 6.76
N MET A 77 -12.61 3.00 6.12
CA MET A 77 -13.79 2.14 6.07
C MET A 77 -13.48 0.76 6.68
N GLY A 78 -14.22 0.40 7.72
CA GLY A 78 -14.08 -0.90 8.38
C GLY A 78 -12.85 -1.00 9.28
N ASN A 79 -12.69 -2.18 9.89
CA ASN A 79 -11.58 -2.51 10.77
C ASN A 79 -11.18 -3.98 10.57
N GLU A 80 -10.35 -4.22 9.56
CA GLU A 80 -9.93 -5.57 9.18
C GLU A 80 -8.65 -6.02 9.89
N VAL A 81 -8.48 -5.66 11.18
CA VAL A 81 -7.24 -5.93 11.91
C VAL A 81 -6.94 -7.42 12.04
N ALA A 82 -7.96 -8.27 12.24
CA ALA A 82 -7.80 -9.71 12.38
C ALA A 82 -7.34 -10.36 11.07
N ARG A 83 -7.92 -9.91 9.94
CA ARG A 83 -7.53 -10.33 8.60
C ARG A 83 -6.09 -9.93 8.30
N LEU A 84 -5.73 -8.67 8.55
CA LEU A 84 -4.35 -8.21 8.35
C LEU A 84 -3.37 -8.98 9.23
N PHE A 85 -3.70 -9.24 10.51
CA PHE A 85 -2.87 -10.04 11.40
C PHE A 85 -2.61 -11.46 10.84
N SER A 86 -3.66 -12.12 10.34
CA SER A 86 -3.51 -13.44 9.70
C SER A 86 -2.59 -13.40 8.47
N LEU A 87 -2.72 -12.35 7.63
CA LEU A 87 -1.92 -12.19 6.43
C LEU A 87 -0.45 -11.90 6.74
N LEU A 88 -0.16 -11.00 7.68
CA LEU A 88 1.21 -10.69 8.11
C LEU A 88 1.90 -11.93 8.70
N ASN A 89 1.18 -12.70 9.53
CA ASN A 89 1.72 -13.96 10.03
C ASN A 89 1.95 -14.99 8.93
N LYS A 90 1.08 -15.06 7.91
CA LYS A 90 1.28 -15.96 6.78
C LYS A 90 2.55 -15.60 5.99
N GLY A 91 2.78 -14.31 5.76
CA GLY A 91 3.97 -13.86 5.05
C GLY A 91 5.27 -13.99 5.85
N HIS A 92 5.23 -13.92 7.18
CA HIS A 92 6.40 -14.17 8.03
C HIS A 92 6.81 -15.65 8.13
N HIS A 93 5.90 -16.59 7.86
CA HIS A 93 6.18 -18.03 7.91
C HIS A 93 6.51 -18.65 6.54
N ASN A 94 6.46 -17.86 5.46
CA ASN A 94 6.83 -18.28 4.11
C ASN A 94 8.29 -17.92 3.80
#